data_AF-A0A6V7ID64-F1
#
_entry.id   AF-A0A6V7ID64-F1
#
_cell.length_a   1.000
_cell.length_b   1.000
_cell.length_c   1.000
_cell.angle_alpha   90.00
_cell.angle_beta   90.00
_cell.angle_gamma   90.00
#
_symmetry.space_group_name_H-M   'P 1'
#
loop_
_entity.id
_entity.type
_entity.pdbx_description
1 polymer ?
#
loop_
_entity_poly.entity_id
_entity_poly.type
_entity_poly.pdbx_seq_one_letter_code
_entity_poly.pdbx_strand_id
1 'polypeptide(L)'
;PRAHEVGGTFGKNVIARKYKTGDVIPVRVQLTANHYGYFEFRICPMTVRNEDVTQDCLDRNLLTQENGTVRYYPGPGNKVFEAWYKLPGDITCSQCVFQWRYIAGNNWGDCGNGT
;
A
#
# COMPACT_ATOMS: atom_id res chain seq x y z
N PRO A 1 12.33 6.26 15.98
CA PRO A 1 11.82 5.72 14.70
C PRO A 1 12.14 4.21 14.58
N ARG A 2 11.16 3.42 14.15
CA ARG A 2 11.37 2.01 13.76
C ARG A 2 12.22 1.92 12.49
N ALA A 3 12.63 0.72 12.10
CA ALA A 3 13.59 0.54 11.01
C ALA A 3 13.12 1.12 9.64
N HIS A 4 11.81 1.06 9.35
CA HIS A 4 11.21 1.52 8.08
C HIS A 4 10.57 2.91 8.16
N GLU A 5 10.52 3.49 9.36
CA GLU A 5 10.06 4.86 9.59
C GLU A 5 11.17 5.85 9.25
N VAL A 6 10.80 7.11 9.04
CA VAL A 6 11.73 8.19 8.70
C VAL A 6 12.85 8.31 9.75
N GLY A 7 14.10 8.34 9.29
CA GLY A 7 15.28 8.35 10.16
C GLY A 7 15.67 6.97 10.71
N GLY A 8 14.90 5.91 10.42
CA GLY A 8 15.28 4.53 10.66
C GLY A 8 16.35 4.02 9.67
N THR A 9 16.86 2.81 9.91
CA THR A 9 17.90 2.18 9.09
C THR A 9 17.58 2.16 7.58
N PHE A 10 16.30 1.98 7.23
CA PHE A 10 15.82 1.93 5.85
C PHE A 10 15.08 3.21 5.41
N GLY A 11 14.59 4.02 6.34
CA GLY A 11 13.87 5.29 6.07
C GLY A 11 14.79 6.47 5.74
N LYS A 12 15.60 6.35 4.68
CA LYS A 12 16.64 7.33 4.31
C LYS A 12 16.18 8.48 3.38
N ASN A 13 14.87 8.67 3.21
CA ASN A 13 14.29 9.70 2.32
C ASN A 13 14.79 9.63 0.86
N VAL A 14 15.07 8.42 0.35
CA VAL A 14 15.45 8.20 -1.05
C VAL A 14 14.20 7.95 -1.89
N ILE A 15 13.96 8.78 -2.90
CA ILE A 15 12.82 8.62 -3.82
C ILE A 15 13.09 7.45 -4.78
N ALA A 16 12.33 6.37 -4.61
CA ALA A 16 12.49 5.16 -5.42
C ALA A 16 11.94 5.28 -6.84
N ARG A 17 10.84 6.03 -7.03
CA ARG A 17 10.16 6.22 -8.33
C ARG A 17 9.45 7.58 -8.39
N LYS A 18 9.23 8.07 -9.60
CA LYS A 18 8.44 9.27 -9.90
C LYS A 18 7.31 8.91 -10.87
N TYR A 19 6.14 9.50 -10.65
CA TYR A 19 4.94 9.29 -11.45
C TYR A 19 4.25 10.63 -11.72
N LYS A 20 3.36 10.67 -12.71
CA LYS A 20 2.44 11.78 -12.91
C LYS A 20 1.14 11.52 -12.14
N THR A 21 0.44 12.59 -11.80
CA THR A 21 -0.88 12.47 -11.18
C THR A 21 -1.86 11.78 -12.13
N GLY A 22 -2.74 10.94 -11.59
CA GLY A 22 -3.67 10.17 -12.40
C GLY A 22 -3.08 8.95 -13.13
N ASP A 23 -1.76 8.71 -13.07
CA ASP A 23 -1.13 7.56 -13.73
C ASP A 23 -1.72 6.24 -13.21
N VAL A 24 -1.93 5.29 -14.13
CA VAL A 24 -2.20 3.89 -13.78
C VAL A 24 -0.86 3.16 -13.71
N ILE A 25 -0.51 2.67 -12.53
CA ILE A 25 0.82 2.11 -12.26
C ILE A 25 0.74 0.60 -12.01
N PRO A 26 1.72 -0.20 -12.49
CA PRO A 26 1.84 -1.59 -12.12
C PRO A 26 2.44 -1.69 -10.70
N VAL A 27 1.74 -2.38 -9.82
CA VAL A 27 2.17 -2.71 -8.47
C VAL A 27 2.46 -4.19 -8.41
N ARG A 28 3.70 -4.54 -8.04
CA ARG A 28 4.16 -5.92 -7.93
C ARG A 28 4.48 -6.27 -6.49
N VAL A 29 3.92 -7.39 -6.02
CA VAL A 29 4.18 -7.96 -4.70
C VAL A 29 4.78 -9.34 -4.87
N GLN A 30 6.03 -9.52 -4.43
CA GLN A 30 6.62 -10.84 -4.29
C GLN A 30 6.18 -11.45 -2.97
N LEU A 31 5.26 -12.42 -3.02
CA LEU A 31 4.93 -13.21 -1.85
C LEU A 31 5.81 -14.46 -1.79
N THR A 32 6.55 -14.59 -0.69
CA THR A 32 7.36 -15.78 -0.36
C THR A 32 6.62 -16.75 0.57
N ALA A 33 5.59 -16.29 1.27
CA ALA A 33 4.65 -17.09 2.04
C ALA A 33 3.24 -16.56 1.81
N ASN A 34 2.42 -17.34 1.10
CA ASN A 34 1.06 -16.96 0.78
C ASN A 34 0.08 -17.45 1.85
N HIS A 35 -0.54 -16.50 2.55
CA HIS A 35 -1.52 -16.73 3.60
C HIS A 35 -2.95 -16.35 3.17
N TYR A 36 -3.21 -16.25 1.86
CA TYR A 36 -4.48 -15.80 1.27
C TYR A 36 -4.94 -14.45 1.83
N GLY A 37 -6.22 -14.08 1.70
CA GLY A 37 -6.73 -12.77 2.13
C GLY A 37 -6.60 -11.74 1.01
N TYR A 38 -6.18 -10.52 1.33
CA TYR A 38 -6.15 -9.44 0.34
C TYR A 38 -5.08 -8.36 0.59
N PHE A 39 -4.68 -7.69 -0.49
CA PHE A 39 -3.85 -6.50 -0.46
C PHE A 39 -4.69 -5.24 -0.63
N GLU A 40 -4.26 -4.19 0.04
CA GLU A 40 -4.69 -2.82 -0.20
C GLU A 40 -3.45 -1.93 -0.35
N PHE A 41 -3.56 -0.91 -1.18
CA PHE A 41 -2.49 0.06 -1.41
C PHE A 41 -2.99 1.46 -1.13
N ARG A 42 -2.16 2.26 -0.47
CA ARG A 42 -2.47 3.63 -0.07
C ARG A 42 -1.31 4.54 -0.45
N ILE A 43 -1.61 5.81 -0.68
CA ILE A 43 -0.59 6.83 -0.90
C ILE A 43 -0.85 8.04 0.00
N CYS A 44 0.17 8.59 0.63
CA CYS A 44 0.03 9.84 1.36
C CYS A 44 1.17 10.81 1.00
N PRO A 45 0.87 12.09 0.70
CA PRO A 45 1.89 13.11 0.55
C PRO A 45 2.55 13.40 1.90
N MET A 46 3.88 13.37 1.94
CA MET A 46 4.63 13.83 3.10
C MET A 46 4.66 15.36 3.10
N THR A 47 3.98 15.98 4.06
CA THR A 47 3.86 17.44 4.16
C THR A 47 4.97 18.07 4.99
N VAL A 48 5.50 17.34 5.97
CA VAL A 48 6.60 17.78 6.83
C VAL A 48 7.83 16.93 6.58
N ARG A 49 8.95 17.58 6.28
CA ARG A 49 10.22 16.89 6.02
C ARG A 49 10.69 16.20 7.29
N ASN A 50 11.14 14.96 7.15
CA ASN A 50 11.65 14.12 8.23
C ASN A 50 10.59 13.68 9.26
N GLU A 51 9.30 13.77 8.94
CA GLU A 51 8.21 13.24 9.77
C GLU A 51 7.44 12.17 8.99
N ASP A 52 7.08 11.08 9.67
CA ASP A 52 6.25 10.04 9.06
C ASP A 52 4.84 10.56 8.77
N VAL A 53 4.25 10.04 7.69
CA VAL A 53 2.83 10.26 7.41
C VAL A 53 1.95 9.54 8.44
N THR A 54 0.76 10.04 8.69
CA THR A 54 -0.20 9.40 9.61
C THR A 54 -0.96 8.27 8.92
N GLN A 55 -1.39 7.28 9.72
CA GLN A 55 -2.28 6.23 9.21
C GLN A 55 -3.61 6.82 8.71
N ASP A 56 -4.15 7.85 9.37
CA ASP A 56 -5.36 8.56 8.92
C ASP A 56 -5.20 9.15 7.51
N CYS A 57 -4.03 9.70 7.18
CA CYS A 57 -3.77 10.19 5.82
C CYS A 57 -3.77 9.03 4.82
N LEU A 58 -3.09 7.94 5.16
CA LEU A 58 -3.03 6.76 4.29
C LEU A 58 -4.41 6.16 4.07
N ASP A 59 -5.22 6.03 5.12
CA ASP A 59 -6.56 5.43 5.06
C ASP A 59 -7.57 6.26 4.25
N ARG A 60 -7.39 7.58 4.16
CA ARG A 60 -8.18 8.46 3.28
C ARG A 60 -7.83 8.30 1.80
N ASN A 61 -6.66 7.76 1.48
CA ASN A 61 -6.10 7.76 0.14
C ASN A 61 -5.84 6.34 -0.36
N LEU A 62 -6.90 5.54 -0.34
CA LEU A 62 -6.92 4.15 -0.80
C LEU A 62 -6.94 4.11 -2.34
N LEU A 63 -6.03 3.34 -2.94
CA LEU A 63 -5.93 3.25 -4.39
C LEU A 63 -6.95 2.25 -4.95
N THR A 64 -7.51 2.59 -6.10
CA THR A 64 -8.51 1.77 -6.81
C THR A 64 -7.92 1.17 -8.08
N GLN A 65 -8.36 -0.04 -8.39
CA GLN A 65 -8.16 -0.68 -9.69
C GLN A 65 -9.18 -0.14 -10.70
N GLU A 66 -8.99 -0.44 -11.99
CA GLU A 66 -9.89 -0.01 -13.06
C GLU A 66 -11.35 -0.46 -12.85
N ASN A 67 -11.55 -1.64 -12.28
CA ASN A 67 -12.87 -2.17 -11.94
C ASN A 67 -13.53 -1.51 -10.69
N GLY A 68 -12.91 -0.46 -10.14
CA GLY A 68 -13.39 0.26 -8.96
C GLY A 68 -13.11 -0.42 -7.62
N THR A 69 -12.52 -1.62 -7.62
CA THR A 69 -12.19 -2.32 -6.37
C THR A 69 -10.87 -1.84 -5.79
N VAL A 70 -10.79 -1.80 -4.46
CA VAL A 70 -9.56 -1.43 -3.71
C VAL A 70 -8.73 -2.65 -3.31
N ARG A 71 -9.37 -3.82 -3.25
CA ARG A 71 -8.76 -5.07 -2.77
C ARG A 71 -8.29 -5.93 -3.93
N TYR A 72 -7.05 -6.42 -3.80
CA TYR A 72 -6.52 -7.48 -4.64
C TYR A 72 -6.44 -8.78 -3.84
N TYR A 73 -7.04 -9.86 -4.36
CA TYR A 73 -7.01 -11.18 -3.71
C TYR A 73 -5.95 -12.04 -4.41
N PRO A 74 -4.77 -12.28 -3.79
CA PRO A 74 -3.77 -13.13 -4.39
C PRO A 74 -4.30 -14.57 -4.52
N GLY A 75 -4.19 -15.13 -5.72
CA GLY A 75 -4.41 -16.56 -5.95
C GLY A 75 -3.35 -17.42 -5.24
N PRO A 76 -3.41 -18.75 -5.35
CA PRO A 76 -2.46 -19.64 -4.69
C PRO A 76 -1.02 -19.47 -5.21
N GLY A 77 -0.06 -19.86 -4.35
CA GLY A 77 1.36 -19.98 -4.67
C GLY A 77 2.24 -18.82 -4.20
N ASN A 78 3.54 -19.09 -4.15
CA ASN A 78 4.58 -18.14 -3.80
C ASN A 78 5.21 -17.62 -5.10
N LYS A 79 4.86 -16.39 -5.48
CA LYS A 79 5.24 -15.79 -6.75
C LYS A 79 5.10 -14.27 -6.69
N VAL A 80 5.45 -13.61 -7.78
CA VAL A 80 5.13 -12.21 -7.98
C VAL A 80 3.68 -12.10 -8.44
N PHE A 81 2.89 -11.36 -7.68
CA PHE A 81 1.55 -10.91 -8.06
C PHE A 81 1.66 -9.49 -8.62
N GLU A 82 0.95 -9.21 -9.71
CA GLU A 82 0.92 -7.91 -10.36
C GLU A 82 -0.53 -7.42 -10.50
N ALA A 83 -0.74 -6.14 -10.21
CA ALA A 83 -2.02 -5.47 -10.28
C ALA A 83 -1.82 -3.99 -10.69
N TRP A 84 -2.86 -3.36 -11.26
CA TRP A 84 -2.78 -2.00 -11.79
C TRP A 84 -3.66 -1.09 -10.97
N TYR A 85 -3.07 -0.01 -10.46
CA TYR A 85 -3.75 0.93 -9.57
C TYR A 85 -3.64 2.35 -10.11
N LYS A 86 -4.73 3.10 -10.02
CA LYS A 86 -4.77 4.50 -10.43
C LYS A 86 -4.32 5.41 -9.28
N LEU A 87 -3.31 6.24 -9.54
CA LEU A 87 -2.91 7.30 -8.62
C LEU A 87 -3.97 8.42 -8.60
N PRO A 88 -4.21 9.08 -7.46
CA PRO A 88 -5.14 10.19 -7.38
C PRO A 88 -4.71 11.35 -8.29
N GLY A 89 -5.67 12.00 -8.94
CA GLY A 89 -5.40 13.12 -9.85
C GLY A 89 -5.09 14.43 -9.13
N ASP A 90 -5.48 14.53 -7.87
CA ASP A 90 -5.44 15.70 -6.99
C ASP A 90 -4.30 15.67 -5.97
N ILE A 91 -3.54 14.56 -5.89
CA ILE A 91 -2.39 14.44 -4.99
C ILE A 91 -1.09 14.72 -5.74
N THR A 92 -0.36 15.75 -5.29
CA THR A 92 1.01 16.02 -5.69
C THR A 92 1.92 16.02 -4.46
N CYS A 93 3.18 15.60 -4.63
CA CYS A 93 4.14 15.53 -3.53
C CYS A 93 5.58 15.57 -4.05
N SER A 94 6.48 16.21 -3.30
CA SER A 94 7.93 16.07 -3.49
C SER A 94 8.42 14.70 -2.97
N GLN A 95 7.77 14.20 -1.93
CA GLN A 95 7.96 12.87 -1.35
C GLN A 95 6.58 12.31 -0.93
N CYS A 96 6.23 11.13 -1.42
CA CYS A 96 5.03 10.40 -1.01
C CYS A 96 5.44 9.10 -0.33
N VAL A 97 4.61 8.64 0.59
CA VAL A 97 4.68 7.29 1.16
C VAL A 97 3.65 6.43 0.45
N PHE A 98 4.10 5.31 -0.11
CA PHE A 98 3.25 4.27 -0.68
C PHE A 98 3.19 3.08 0.28
N GLN A 99 2.04 2.82 0.87
CA GLN A 99 1.84 1.75 1.84
C GLN A 99 1.17 0.56 1.15
N TRP A 100 1.81 -0.62 1.27
CA TRP A 100 1.16 -1.90 1.04
C TRP A 100 0.67 -2.44 2.39
N ARG A 101 -0.61 -2.80 2.45
CA ARG A 101 -1.22 -3.51 3.59
C ARG A 101 -1.68 -4.88 3.13
N TYR A 102 -1.20 -5.93 3.80
CA TYR A 102 -1.64 -7.31 3.57
C TYR A 102 -2.46 -7.78 4.77
N ILE A 103 -3.74 -8.10 4.55
CA ILE A 103 -4.59 -8.74 5.54
C ILE A 103 -4.71 -10.21 5.14
N ALA A 104 -4.04 -11.08 5.90
CA ALA A 104 -4.02 -12.52 5.65
C ALA A 104 -5.39 -13.17 5.92
N GLY A 105 -5.69 -14.25 5.19
CA GLY A 105 -6.96 -14.98 5.29
C GLY A 105 -6.96 -16.08 6.35
N ASN A 106 -5.81 -16.40 6.93
CA ASN A 106 -5.67 -17.39 8.01
C ASN A 106 -5.65 -16.76 9.41
N ASN A 107 -6.04 -15.49 9.53
CA ASN A 107 -6.23 -14.84 10.81
C ASN A 107 -7.50 -15.41 11.47
N TRP A 108 -7.35 -16.13 12.58
CA TRP A 108 -8.47 -16.59 13.38
C TRP A 108 -9.04 -15.42 14.21
N GLY A 109 -10.37 -15.28 14.24
CA GLY A 109 -11.05 -14.24 15.02
C GLY A 109 -12.56 -14.38 14.96
N ASP A 110 -13.25 -13.66 15.85
CA ASP A 110 -14.71 -13.58 15.85
C ASP A 110 -15.21 -12.77 14.65
N CYS A 111 -16.04 -13.38 13.81
CA CYS A 111 -16.67 -12.74 12.66
C CYS A 111 -17.90 -11.89 13.05
N GLY A 112 -18.28 -11.87 14.34
CA GLY A 112 -19.40 -11.10 14.89
C GLY A 112 -20.78 -11.67 14.56
N ASN A 113 -20.83 -12.86 13.94
CA ASN A 113 -22.07 -13.54 13.57
C ASN A 113 -22.22 -14.94 14.20
N GLY A 114 -21.33 -15.33 15.12
CA GLY A 114 -21.43 -16.57 15.90
C GLY A 114 -21.14 -17.86 15.12
N THR A 115 -20.51 -17.75 13.95
CA THR A 115 -19.94 -18.86 13.15
C THR A 115 -18.50 -18.53 12.79
#